data_AF-A0A9D7I1M7-F1
#
_entry.id   AF-A0A9D7I1M7-F1
#
_cell.length_a   1.000
_cell.length_b   1.000
_cell.length_c   1.000
_cell.angle_alpha   90.00
_cell.angle_beta   90.00
_cell.angle_gamma   90.00
#
_symmetry.space_group_name_H-M   'P 1'
#
loop_
_entity.id
_entity.type
_entity.pdbx_description
1 polymer ?
#
loop_
_entity_poly.entity_id
_entity_poly.type
_entity_poly.pdbx_seq_one_letter_code
_entity_poly.pdbx_strand_id
1 'polypeptide(L)'
;MLLLFFYDTSVVLVCLGILLPVTAFSYFYGKKMNTLNKQKNDELEKQVDTITSGNNILIKEHYDNLRKWQVRISDQEAWNFGLMEILVMIVMGLSLLITNKTMGAEIEAGSLVGIYSYIQRFVSGLDTIPYTVQRLSSLNDITRRIELHEDDLRTPGLKDVA
;
A
#
# COMPACT_ATOMS: atom_id res chain seq x y z
N MET A 1 -4.56 -7.35 19.73
CA MET A 1 -3.29 -7.39 20.50
C MET A 1 -3.55 -7.49 22.00
N LEU A 2 -4.08 -6.45 22.67
CA LEU A 2 -4.27 -6.49 24.13
C LEU A 2 -5.15 -7.65 24.62
N LEU A 3 -6.29 -7.91 23.97
CA LEU A 3 -7.15 -9.04 24.32
C LEU A 3 -6.50 -10.40 24.01
N LEU A 4 -5.67 -10.47 22.97
CA LEU A 4 -4.96 -11.69 22.55
C LEU A 4 -3.82 -12.06 23.50
N PHE A 5 -3.21 -11.06 24.14
CA PHE A 5 -2.19 -11.24 25.15
C PHE A 5 -2.69 -12.01 26.38
N PHE A 6 -3.96 -11.83 26.74
CA PHE A 6 -4.60 -12.60 27.81
C PHE A 6 -4.89 -14.06 27.44
N TYR A 7 -4.88 -14.41 26.14
CA TYR A 7 -5.12 -15.77 25.66
C TYR A 7 -3.81 -16.54 25.44
N ASP A 8 -2.90 -16.02 24.61
CA ASP A 8 -1.63 -16.69 24.31
C ASP A 8 -0.57 -15.66 23.88
N THR A 9 0.50 -15.56 24.68
CA THR A 9 1.63 -14.65 24.43
C THR A 9 2.39 -15.04 23.16
N SER A 10 2.41 -16.32 22.78
CA SER A 10 3.09 -16.83 21.58
C SER A 10 2.41 -16.31 20.32
N VAL A 11 1.07 -16.25 20.30
CA VAL A 11 0.31 -15.73 19.17
C VAL A 11 0.54 -14.22 19.00
N VAL A 12 0.67 -13.47 20.10
CA VAL A 12 1.04 -12.05 20.05
C VAL A 12 2.41 -11.84 19.42
N LEU A 13 3.40 -12.69 19.73
CA LEU A 13 4.73 -12.61 19.11
C LEU A 13 4.68 -12.85 17.60
N VAL A 14 3.87 -13.80 17.14
CA VAL A 14 3.64 -14.02 15.69
C VAL A 14 3.03 -12.78 15.04
N CYS A 15 1.99 -12.21 15.65
CA CYS A 15 1.36 -11.00 15.14
C CYS A 15 2.29 -9.77 15.17
N LEU A 16 3.18 -9.64 16.15
CA LEU A 16 4.18 -8.57 16.16
C LEU A 16 5.26 -8.81 15.10
N GLY A 17 5.68 -10.06 14.92
CA GLY A 17 6.65 -10.45 13.90
C GLY A 17 6.20 -10.11 12.49
N ILE A 18 4.91 -10.29 12.16
CA ILE A 18 4.36 -9.97 10.83
C ILE A 18 4.30 -8.46 10.54
N LEU A 19 4.32 -7.60 11.56
CA LEU A 19 4.25 -6.14 11.34
C LEU A 19 5.49 -5.62 10.60
N LEU A 20 6.67 -6.18 10.87
CA LEU A 20 7.91 -5.78 10.21
C LEU A 20 7.87 -6.01 8.68
N PRO A 21 7.60 -7.24 8.17
CA PRO A 21 7.50 -7.46 6.74
C PRO A 21 6.34 -6.70 6.11
N VAL A 22 5.18 -6.57 6.78
CA VAL A 22 4.04 -5.81 6.25
C VAL A 22 4.39 -4.34 6.08
N THR A 23 4.99 -3.71 7.08
CA THR A 23 5.36 -2.28 7.03
C THR A 23 6.48 -2.03 6.02
N ALA A 24 7.50 -2.88 5.99
CA ALA A 24 8.57 -2.81 4.99
C ALA A 24 8.00 -2.93 3.57
N PHE A 25 7.20 -3.96 3.31
CA PHE A 25 6.55 -4.15 2.01
C PHE A 25 5.66 -2.97 1.63
N SER A 26 4.82 -2.50 2.56
CA SER A 26 3.92 -1.35 2.36
C SER A 26 4.68 -0.09 1.94
N TYR A 27 5.86 0.13 2.53
CA TYR A 27 6.72 1.25 2.15
C TYR A 27 7.25 1.14 0.72
N PHE A 28 7.76 -0.04 0.33
CA PHE A 28 8.22 -0.27 -1.04
C PHE A 28 7.07 -0.17 -2.06
N TYR A 29 5.91 -0.75 -1.73
CA TYR A 29 4.70 -0.66 -2.53
C TYR A 29 4.28 0.80 -2.73
N GLY A 30 4.17 1.57 -1.65
CA GLY A 30 3.78 2.98 -1.72
C GLY A 30 4.71 3.81 -2.60
N LYS A 31 6.04 3.62 -2.50
CA LYS A 31 7.01 4.30 -3.35
C LYS A 31 6.86 3.93 -4.83
N LYS A 32 6.70 2.65 -5.12
CA LYS A 32 6.53 2.16 -6.50
C LYS A 32 5.23 2.68 -7.12
N MET A 33 4.15 2.62 -6.36
CA MET A 33 2.82 3.08 -6.76
C MET A 33 2.81 4.59 -7.04
N ASN A 34 3.47 5.39 -6.20
CA ASN A 34 3.59 6.83 -6.43
C ASN A 34 4.32 7.15 -7.74
N THR A 35 5.34 6.36 -8.09
CA THR A 35 6.08 6.53 -9.36
C THR A 35 5.19 6.23 -10.57
N LEU A 36 4.41 5.14 -10.51
CA LEU A 36 3.48 4.76 -11.60
C LEU A 36 2.36 5.80 -11.75
N ASN A 37 1.81 6.29 -10.64
CA ASN A 37 0.80 7.35 -10.66
C ASN A 37 1.35 8.65 -11.23
N LYS A 38 2.60 9.01 -10.91
CA LYS A 38 3.26 10.16 -11.52
C LYS A 38 3.39 9.99 -13.03
N GLN A 39 3.88 8.85 -13.51
CA GLN A 39 4.01 8.57 -14.95
C GLN A 39 2.67 8.60 -15.69
N LYS A 40 1.60 8.08 -15.06
CA LYS A 40 0.25 8.18 -15.60
C LYS A 40 -0.22 9.63 -15.68
N ASN A 41 0.02 10.43 -14.63
CA ASN A 41 -0.37 11.84 -14.61
C ASN A 41 0.41 12.67 -15.63
N ASP A 42 1.72 12.46 -15.76
CA ASP A 42 2.57 13.14 -16.75
C ASP A 42 2.08 12.84 -18.20
N GLU A 43 1.57 11.63 -18.45
CA GLU A 43 0.91 11.33 -19.73
C GLU A 43 -0.44 12.03 -19.87
N LEU A 44 -1.27 12.08 -18.82
CA LEU A 44 -2.55 12.80 -18.83
C LEU A 44 -2.38 14.30 -19.11
N GLU A 45 -1.33 14.93 -18.59
CA GLU A 45 -1.06 16.36 -18.85
C GLU A 45 -0.85 16.66 -20.33
N LYS A 46 -0.26 15.73 -21.11
CA LYS A 46 -0.06 15.86 -22.57
C LYS A 46 -1.33 15.70 -23.39
N GLN A 47 -2.46 15.32 -22.76
CA GLN A 47 -3.70 15.00 -23.46
C GLN A 47 -4.23 16.18 -24.26
N VAL A 48 -4.22 17.40 -23.68
CA VAL A 48 -4.74 18.60 -24.33
C VAL A 48 -3.97 18.92 -25.60
N ASP A 49 -2.64 18.93 -25.54
CA ASP A 49 -1.77 19.21 -26.69
C ASP A 49 -1.93 18.14 -27.78
N THR A 50 -2.01 16.87 -27.37
CA THR A 50 -2.14 15.74 -28.31
C THR A 50 -3.48 15.77 -29.04
N ILE A 51 -4.59 16.05 -28.35
CA ILE A 51 -5.92 16.14 -28.96
C ILE A 51 -6.01 17.38 -29.86
N THR A 52 -5.47 18.52 -29.41
CA THR A 52 -5.47 19.78 -30.18
C THR A 52 -4.69 19.65 -31.48
N SER A 53 -3.67 18.79 -31.53
CA SER A 53 -2.92 18.50 -32.76
C SER A 53 -3.76 17.88 -33.89
N GLY A 54 -4.91 17.28 -33.58
CA GLY A 54 -5.79 16.61 -34.55
C GLY A 54 -5.20 15.36 -35.22
N ASN A 55 -4.01 14.93 -34.80
CA ASN A 55 -3.31 13.80 -35.41
C ASN A 55 -3.79 12.47 -34.80
N ASN A 56 -4.59 11.71 -35.55
CA ASN A 56 -5.12 10.42 -35.12
C ASN A 56 -4.06 9.39 -34.68
N ILE A 57 -2.85 9.44 -35.24
CA ILE A 57 -1.76 8.52 -34.85
C ILE A 57 -1.27 8.88 -33.44
N LEU A 58 -1.00 10.16 -33.19
CA LEU A 58 -0.56 10.65 -31.88
C LEU A 58 -1.61 10.41 -30.80
N ILE A 59 -2.89 10.63 -31.12
CA ILE A 59 -4.01 10.36 -30.21
C ILE A 59 -4.05 8.88 -29.85
N LYS A 60 -3.94 7.98 -30.84
CA LYS A 60 -3.94 6.54 -30.58
C LYS A 60 -2.75 6.12 -29.70
N GLU A 61 -1.55 6.62 -29.99
CA GLU A 61 -0.35 6.32 -29.21
C GLU A 61 -0.49 6.79 -27.74
N HIS A 62 -1.04 7.98 -27.52
CA HIS A 62 -1.31 8.50 -26.19
C HIS A 62 -2.27 7.59 -25.39
N TYR A 63 -3.39 7.17 -25.98
CA TYR A 63 -4.31 6.25 -25.30
C TYR A 63 -3.71 4.85 -25.09
N ASP A 64 -2.89 4.36 -26.01
CA ASP A 64 -2.15 3.11 -25.81
C ASP A 64 -1.16 3.20 -24.64
N ASN A 65 -0.49 4.36 -24.47
CA ASN A 65 0.40 4.61 -23.35
C ASN A 65 -0.37 4.72 -22.03
N LEU A 66 -1.49 5.44 -21.99
CA LEU A 66 -2.39 5.48 -20.82
C LEU A 66 -2.86 4.08 -20.41
N ARG A 67 -3.25 3.26 -21.39
CA ARG A 67 -3.65 1.86 -21.14
C ARG A 67 -2.50 1.05 -20.52
N LYS A 68 -1.28 1.17 -21.04
CA LYS A 68 -0.11 0.48 -20.47
C LYS A 68 0.12 0.90 -19.00
N TRP A 69 0.00 2.18 -18.69
CA TRP A 69 0.13 2.65 -17.31
C TRP A 69 -0.97 2.12 -16.40
N GLN A 70 -2.22 2.10 -16.86
CA GLN A 70 -3.34 1.55 -16.12
C GLN A 70 -3.16 0.05 -15.82
N VAL A 71 -2.71 -0.74 -16.81
CA VAL A 71 -2.41 -2.16 -16.61
C VAL A 71 -1.31 -2.35 -15.57
N ARG A 72 -0.21 -1.58 -15.66
CA ARG A 72 0.89 -1.68 -14.69
C ARG A 72 0.48 -1.32 -13.26
N ILE A 73 -0.41 -0.34 -13.11
CA ILE A 73 -0.98 0.01 -11.80
C ILE A 73 -1.84 -1.13 -11.28
N SER A 74 -2.73 -1.68 -12.11
CA SER A 74 -3.58 -2.82 -11.77
C SER A 74 -2.77 -4.07 -11.40
N ASP A 75 -1.71 -4.37 -12.14
CA ASP A 75 -0.81 -5.50 -11.83
C ASP A 75 -0.16 -5.30 -10.46
N GLN A 76 0.27 -4.08 -10.15
CA GLN A 76 0.88 -3.74 -8.87
C GLN A 76 -0.13 -3.87 -7.72
N GLU A 77 -1.38 -3.45 -7.91
CA GLU A 77 -2.48 -3.64 -6.95
C GLU A 77 -2.80 -5.12 -6.74
N ALA A 78 -2.83 -5.93 -7.81
CA ALA A 78 -3.07 -7.36 -7.72
C ALA A 78 -1.94 -8.08 -6.93
N TRP A 79 -0.68 -7.69 -7.15
CA TRP A 79 0.44 -8.19 -6.36
C TRP A 79 0.33 -7.82 -4.88
N ASN A 80 -0.05 -6.57 -4.57
CA ASN A 80 -0.25 -6.14 -3.19
C ASN A 80 -1.39 -6.91 -2.53
N PHE A 81 -2.53 -7.06 -3.20
CA PHE A 81 -3.65 -7.84 -2.72
C PHE A 81 -3.24 -9.31 -2.46
N GLY A 82 -2.61 -9.96 -3.45
CA GLY A 82 -2.18 -11.35 -3.32
C GLY A 82 -1.17 -11.57 -2.19
N LEU A 83 -0.21 -10.66 -2.03
CA LEU A 83 0.77 -10.77 -0.93
C LEU A 83 0.11 -10.57 0.44
N MET A 84 -0.79 -9.59 0.57
CA MET A 84 -1.51 -9.37 1.83
C MET A 84 -2.33 -10.60 2.20
N GLU A 85 -3.09 -11.18 1.26
CA GLU A 85 -3.85 -12.41 1.48
C GLU A 85 -2.96 -13.60 1.90
N ILE A 86 -1.78 -13.76 1.30
CA ILE A 86 -0.82 -14.78 1.72
C ILE A 86 -0.36 -14.55 3.17
N LEU A 87 -0.06 -13.30 3.54
CA LEU A 87 0.33 -12.96 4.91
C LEU A 87 -0.81 -13.22 5.91
N VAL A 88 -2.05 -12.89 5.53
CA VAL A 88 -3.25 -13.24 6.30
C VAL A 88 -3.33 -14.74 6.56
N MET A 89 -3.23 -15.55 5.49
CA MET A 89 -3.28 -17.01 5.61
C MET A 89 -2.16 -17.55 6.50
N ILE A 90 -0.94 -17.00 6.40
CA ILE A 90 0.19 -17.39 7.25
C ILE A 90 -0.08 -17.06 8.72
N VAL A 91 -0.46 -15.82 9.04
CA VAL A 91 -0.76 -15.39 10.41
C VAL A 91 -1.86 -16.25 11.00
N MET A 92 -2.93 -16.46 10.24
CA MET A 92 -4.08 -17.24 10.67
C MET A 92 -3.73 -18.70 10.89
N GLY A 93 -3.03 -19.33 9.94
CA GLY A 93 -2.60 -20.72 10.02
C GLY A 93 -1.63 -20.96 11.18
N LEU A 94 -0.57 -20.14 11.31
CA LEU A 94 0.39 -20.26 12.39
C LEU A 94 -0.26 -20.07 13.76
N SER A 95 -1.13 -19.08 13.90
CA SER A 95 -1.80 -18.81 15.17
C SER A 95 -2.69 -19.96 15.60
N LEU A 96 -3.47 -20.54 14.69
CA LEU A 96 -4.31 -21.71 14.99
C LEU A 96 -3.48 -22.95 15.30
N LEU A 97 -2.38 -23.19 14.57
CA LEU A 97 -1.47 -24.30 14.83
C LEU A 97 -0.78 -24.19 16.20
N ILE A 98 -0.33 -23.00 16.57
CA ILE A 98 0.29 -22.74 17.89
C ILE A 98 -0.75 -22.93 19.00
N THR A 99 -1.95 -22.38 18.82
CA THR A 99 -3.06 -22.52 19.78
C THR A 99 -3.38 -24.00 20.01
N ASN A 100 -3.48 -24.80 18.95
CA ASN A 100 -3.75 -26.23 19.03
C ASN A 100 -2.64 -27.00 19.77
N LYS A 101 -1.36 -26.66 19.55
CA LYS A 101 -0.23 -27.32 20.22
C LYS A 101 -0.08 -26.93 21.69
N THR A 102 -0.40 -25.68 22.03
CA THR A 102 -0.15 -25.11 23.36
C THR A 102 -1.25 -25.45 24.36
N MET A 103 -2.50 -25.62 23.90
CA MET A 103 -3.66 -25.74 24.78
C MET A 103 -4.09 -27.18 25.15
N GLY A 104 -3.45 -28.23 24.63
CA GLY A 104 -3.77 -29.62 25.04
C GLY A 104 -5.24 -30.03 24.80
N ALA A 105 -5.75 -31.00 25.57
CA ALA A 105 -7.09 -31.59 25.38
C ALA A 105 -8.26 -30.76 25.97
N GLU A 106 -7.99 -29.64 26.65
CA GLU A 106 -9.01 -28.78 27.29
C GLU A 106 -9.25 -27.49 26.50
N ILE A 107 -9.39 -27.58 25.17
CA ILE A 107 -9.79 -26.41 24.37
C ILE A 107 -11.29 -26.18 24.57
N GLU A 108 -11.64 -25.18 25.38
CA GLU A 108 -13.01 -24.66 25.40
C GLU A 108 -13.29 -23.99 24.05
N ALA A 109 -14.34 -24.43 23.34
CA ALA A 109 -14.66 -23.96 22.00
C ALA A 109 -14.78 -22.42 21.89
N GLY A 110 -15.23 -21.77 22.98
CA GLY A 110 -15.30 -20.31 23.07
C GLY A 110 -13.93 -19.62 22.99
N SER A 111 -12.89 -20.22 23.55
CA SER A 111 -11.52 -19.68 23.50
C SER A 111 -10.98 -19.67 22.07
N LEU A 112 -11.16 -20.76 21.33
CA LEU A 112 -10.74 -20.87 19.94
C LEU A 112 -11.45 -19.86 19.03
N VAL A 113 -12.76 -19.71 19.19
CA VAL A 113 -13.57 -18.72 18.45
C VAL A 113 -13.15 -17.29 18.81
N GLY A 114 -12.82 -17.04 20.07
CA GLY A 114 -12.28 -15.76 20.53
C GLY A 114 -10.95 -15.41 19.83
N ILE A 115 -9.98 -16.32 19.89
CA ILE A 115 -8.67 -16.17 19.24
C ILE A 115 -8.83 -15.91 17.73
N TYR A 116 -9.64 -16.73 17.04
CA TYR A 116 -9.98 -16.54 15.63
C TYR A 116 -10.50 -15.12 15.35
N SER A 117 -11.49 -14.69 16.13
CA SER A 117 -12.14 -13.37 15.96
C SER A 117 -11.16 -12.22 16.20
N TYR A 118 -10.26 -12.36 17.18
CA TYR A 118 -9.25 -11.34 17.46
C TYR A 118 -8.16 -11.27 16.40
N ILE A 119 -7.72 -12.41 15.86
CA ILE A 119 -6.78 -12.45 14.74
C ILE A 119 -7.40 -11.81 13.51
N GLN A 120 -8.66 -12.15 13.19
CA GLN A 120 -9.36 -11.56 12.05
C GLN A 120 -9.40 -10.03 12.14
N ARG A 121 -9.74 -9.48 13.32
CA ARG A 121 -9.71 -8.03 13.56
C ARG A 121 -8.31 -7.43 13.40
N PHE A 122 -7.27 -8.14 13.85
CA PHE A 122 -5.89 -7.69 13.69
C PHE A 122 -5.48 -7.63 12.22
N VAL A 123 -5.76 -8.71 11.48
CA VAL A 123 -5.50 -8.81 10.05
C VAL A 123 -6.22 -7.71 9.26
N SER A 124 -7.52 -7.48 9.52
CA SER A 124 -8.25 -6.41 8.85
C SER A 124 -7.64 -5.04 9.07
N GLY A 125 -6.97 -4.82 10.21
CA GLY A 125 -6.18 -3.61 10.45
C GLY A 125 -4.93 -3.55 9.55
N LEU A 126 -4.22 -4.67 9.39
CA LEU A 126 -3.02 -4.75 8.54
C LEU A 126 -3.31 -4.45 7.07
N ASP A 127 -4.44 -4.94 6.54
CA ASP A 127 -4.83 -4.74 5.14
C ASP A 127 -4.96 -3.27 4.75
N THR A 128 -5.19 -2.38 5.72
CA THR A 128 -5.32 -0.94 5.49
C THR A 128 -3.97 -0.20 5.44
N ILE A 129 -2.88 -0.82 5.90
CA ILE A 129 -1.56 -0.19 6.02
C ILE A 129 -0.98 0.20 4.65
N PRO A 130 -0.94 -0.68 3.62
CA PRO A 130 -0.35 -0.34 2.32
C PRO A 130 -0.99 0.90 1.68
N TYR A 131 -2.32 0.97 1.72
CA TYR A 131 -3.10 2.09 1.19
C TYR A 131 -2.87 3.38 1.97
N THR A 132 -2.76 3.29 3.30
CA THR A 132 -2.47 4.43 4.17
C THR A 132 -1.07 4.99 3.87
N VAL A 133 -0.07 4.12 3.77
CA VAL A 133 1.32 4.50 3.43
C VAL A 133 1.38 5.14 2.05
N GLN A 134 0.68 4.56 1.06
CA GLN A 134 0.57 5.15 -0.27
C GLN A 134 -0.03 6.56 -0.21
N ARG A 135 -1.17 6.73 0.48
CA ARG A 135 -1.84 8.03 0.58
C ARG A 135 -0.99 9.08 1.28
N LEU A 136 -0.32 8.72 2.37
CA LEU A 136 0.61 9.62 3.08
C LEU A 136 1.81 9.99 2.20
N SER A 137 2.37 9.04 1.46
CA SER A 137 3.47 9.28 0.51
C SER A 137 3.07 10.28 -0.58
N SER A 138 1.87 10.12 -1.14
CA SER A 138 1.33 11.04 -2.14
C SER A 138 1.04 12.42 -1.57
N LEU A 139 0.45 12.53 -0.37
CA LEU A 139 0.24 13.82 0.30
C LEU A 139 1.57 14.54 0.56
N ASN A 140 2.58 13.81 1.03
CA ASN A 140 3.91 14.38 1.27
C ASN A 140 4.58 14.87 -0.02
N ASP A 141 4.41 14.16 -1.14
CA ASP A 141 4.89 14.64 -2.46
C ASP A 141 4.18 15.92 -2.88
N ILE A 142 2.85 16.00 -2.71
CA ILE A 142 2.05 17.19 -3.05
C ILE A 142 2.47 18.39 -2.21
N THR A 143 2.53 18.24 -0.87
CA THR A 143 2.94 19.32 0.04
C THR A 143 4.33 19.84 -0.34
N ARG A 144 5.28 18.95 -0.58
CA ARG A 144 6.64 19.32 -1.00
C ARG A 144 6.65 20.09 -2.32
N ARG A 145 5.84 19.72 -3.31
CA ARG A 145 5.76 20.45 -4.59
C ARG A 145 5.17 21.85 -4.44
N ILE A 146 4.22 22.02 -3.53
CA ILE A 146 3.61 23.32 -3.23
C ILE A 146 4.62 24.23 -2.54
N GLU A 147 5.34 23.73 -1.53
CA GLU A 147 6.40 24.49 -0.84
C GLU A 147 7.48 24.98 -1.83
N LEU A 148 7.92 24.11 -2.75
CA LEU A 148 8.88 24.50 -3.79
C LEU A 148 8.34 25.59 -4.73
N HIS A 149 7.06 25.55 -5.10
CA HIS A 149 6.43 26.61 -5.89
C HIS A 149 6.33 27.94 -5.11
N GLU A 150 6.05 27.88 -3.81
CA GLU A 150 5.99 29.07 -2.96
C GLU A 150 7.38 29.73 -2.79
N ASP A 151 8.44 28.91 -2.68
CA ASP A 151 9.82 29.40 -2.62
C ASP A 151 10.28 30.03 -3.96
N ASP A 152 9.94 29.42 -5.10
CA ASP A 152 10.22 29.99 -6.43
C ASP A 152 9.48 31.34 -6.63
N LEU A 153 8.24 31.46 -6.12
CA LEU A 153 7.48 32.72 -6.13
C LEU A 153 8.07 33.79 -5.19
N ARG A 154 8.72 33.38 -4.09
CA ARG A 154 9.37 34.30 -3.13
C ARG A 154 10.76 34.74 -3.57
N THR A 155 11.41 34.01 -4.46
CA THR A 155 12.74 34.35 -5.01
C THR A 155 12.70 34.53 -6.53
N PRO A 156 12.15 35.66 -7.05
CA PRO A 156 12.17 35.93 -8.47
C PRO A 156 13.62 36.26 -8.92
N GLY A 157 14.28 35.30 -9.56
CA GLY A 157 15.42 35.52 -10.45
C GLY A 157 16.78 35.86 -9.81
N LEU A 158 17.66 34.86 -9.74
CA LEU A 158 19.12 35.05 -9.68
C LEU A 158 19.85 34.03 -10.57
N LYS A 159 19.27 33.68 -11.75
CA LYS A 159 19.92 32.74 -12.69
C LYS A 159 20.05 33.22 -14.14
N ASP A 160 19.65 34.44 -14.48
CA ASP A 160 19.79 34.99 -15.85
C ASP A 160 20.79 36.16 -15.97
N VAL A 161 21.81 36.23 -15.11
CA VAL A 161 22.92 37.17 -15.32
C VAL A 161 24.26 36.56 -14.86
N ALA A 162 24.92 35.83 -15.75
CA ALA A 162 26.38 35.64 -15.79
C ALA A 162 26.79 35.08 -17.16
#